data_AF-A0A699HQR7-F1
#
_entry.id   AF-A0A699HQR7-F1
#
_cell.length_a   1.000
_cell.length_b   1.000
_cell.length_c   1.000
_cell.angle_alpha   90.00
_cell.angle_beta   90.00
_cell.angle_gamma   90.00
#
_symmetry.space_group_name_H-M   'P 1'
#
loop_
_entity.id
_entity.type
_entity.pdbx_description
1 polymer ?
#
loop_
_entity_poly.entity_id
_entity_poly.type
_entity_poly.pdbx_seq_one_letter_code
_entity_poly.pdbx_strand_id
1 'polypeptide(L)'
;MEYSNARTPQQNRVAERENRTLIEAARTMLADSLLPITFWAEAVNTACYVLNRALVTKSHNKTPYELLNGKTPRLDFMRPFGCLVTILNTLDPLGKFEGNADEGFLVRDLDEFCEMKGIKRNIAMPELHSKMKLQKKE
;
A
#
# COMPACT_ATOMS: atom_id res chain seq x y z
N MET A 1 3.84 23.60 -10.97
CA MET A 1 2.48 23.18 -11.38
C MET A 1 2.57 22.87 -12.87
N GLU A 2 2.92 21.63 -13.20
CA GLU A 2 3.12 21.21 -14.60
C GLU A 2 1.75 20.97 -15.24
N TYR A 3 1.44 21.75 -16.28
CA TYR A 3 0.23 21.58 -17.08
C TYR A 3 0.45 20.42 -18.06
N SER A 4 -0.58 19.59 -18.28
CA SER A 4 -0.57 18.55 -19.31
C SER A 4 -0.23 19.12 -20.68
N ASN A 5 0.69 18.49 -21.42
CA ASN A 5 1.07 18.92 -22.78
C ASN A 5 -0.15 18.93 -23.72
N ALA A 6 -0.50 20.10 -24.25
CA ALA A 6 -1.71 20.34 -25.06
C ALA A 6 -1.79 19.59 -26.41
N ARG A 7 -0.80 18.76 -26.77
CA ARG A 7 -0.59 18.29 -28.16
C ARG A 7 -0.93 16.82 -28.45
N THR A 8 -1.41 16.02 -27.49
CA THR A 8 -1.79 14.62 -27.75
C THR A 8 -3.08 14.20 -27.01
N PRO A 9 -4.26 14.52 -27.55
CA PRO A 9 -5.56 14.17 -26.95
C PRO A 9 -5.71 12.67 -26.62
N GLN A 10 -5.09 11.81 -27.42
CA GLN A 10 -5.11 10.36 -27.26
C GLN A 10 -4.36 9.89 -26.00
N GLN A 11 -3.25 10.54 -25.65
CA GLN A 11 -2.48 10.18 -24.45
C GLN A 11 -3.17 10.66 -23.17
N ASN A 12 -3.78 11.86 -23.21
CA ASN A 12 -4.55 12.37 -22.08
C ASN A 12 -5.75 11.47 -21.75
N ARG A 13 -6.42 10.95 -22.79
CA ARG A 13 -7.55 10.01 -22.62
C ARG A 13 -7.13 8.70 -21.94
N VAL A 14 -5.93 8.21 -22.21
CA VAL A 14 -5.39 7.01 -21.55
C VAL A 14 -5.08 7.33 -20.09
N ALA A 15 -4.36 8.43 -19.83
CA ALA A 15 -4.03 8.86 -18.47
C ALA A 15 -5.28 9.11 -17.60
N GLU A 16 -6.33 9.72 -18.16
CA GLU A 16 -7.61 9.95 -17.47
C GLU A 16 -8.31 8.64 -17.07
N ARG A 17 -8.19 7.58 -17.87
CA ARG A 17 -8.78 6.27 -17.56
C ARG A 17 -8.02 5.59 -16.43
N GLU A 18 -6.69 5.55 -16.53
CA GLU A 18 -5.84 4.95 -15.50
C GLU A 18 -5.98 5.68 -14.16
N ASN A 19 -6.01 7.02 -14.18
CA ASN A 19 -6.21 7.82 -12.97
C ASN A 19 -7.58 7.55 -12.31
N ARG A 20 -8.63 7.35 -13.11
CA ARG A 20 -9.96 7.00 -12.59
C ARG A 20 -9.94 5.63 -11.91
N THR A 21 -9.37 4.62 -12.57
CA THR A 21 -9.22 3.27 -12.02
C THR A 21 -8.40 3.28 -10.73
N LEU A 22 -7.33 4.07 -10.66
CA LEU A 22 -6.53 4.23 -9.44
C LEU A 22 -7.34 4.81 -8.27
N ILE A 23 -8.10 5.88 -8.53
CA ILE A 23 -8.92 6.54 -7.50
C ILE A 23 -10.05 5.61 -7.03
N GLU A 24 -10.70 4.90 -7.94
CA GLU A 24 -11.75 3.93 -7.63
C GLU A 24 -11.21 2.75 -6.81
N ALA A 25 -10.03 2.23 -7.18
CA ALA A 25 -9.37 1.17 -6.42
C ALA A 25 -9.03 1.63 -4.99
N ALA A 26 -8.44 2.81 -4.83
CA ALA A 26 -8.10 3.36 -3.52
C ALA A 26 -9.34 3.57 -2.62
N ARG A 27 -10.44 4.08 -3.20
CA ARG A 27 -11.74 4.22 -2.51
C ARG A 27 -12.28 2.86 -2.06
N THR A 28 -12.20 1.86 -2.93
CA THR A 28 -12.66 0.50 -2.64
C THR A 28 -11.84 -0.12 -1.50
N MET A 29 -10.51 0.02 -1.52
CA MET A 29 -9.63 -0.47 -0.46
C MET A 29 -9.95 0.16 0.91
N LEU A 30 -10.23 1.46 0.96
CA LEU A 30 -10.63 2.13 2.21
C LEU A 30 -12.00 1.67 2.71
N ALA A 31 -12.96 1.51 1.80
CA ALA A 31 -14.30 1.05 2.14
C ALA A 31 -14.28 -0.40 2.67
N ASP A 32 -13.48 -1.28 2.06
CA ASP A 32 -13.33 -2.68 2.45
C ASP A 32 -12.61 -2.84 3.80
N SER A 33 -11.55 -2.06 4.02
CA SER A 33 -10.77 -2.10 5.26
C SER A 33 -11.43 -1.38 6.46
N LEU A 34 -12.53 -0.66 6.23
CA LEU A 34 -13.18 0.20 7.23
C LEU A 34 -12.22 1.24 7.85
N LEU A 35 -11.16 1.60 7.14
CA LEU A 35 -10.18 2.58 7.60
C LEU A 35 -10.64 4.02 7.30
N PRO A 36 -10.32 4.98 8.17
CA PRO A 36 -10.69 6.38 7.96
C PRO A 36 -9.97 6.99 6.75
N ILE A 37 -10.55 8.06 6.21
CA ILE A 37 -10.00 8.80 5.05
C ILE A 37 -8.58 9.36 5.29
N THR A 38 -8.12 9.41 6.54
CA THR A 38 -6.73 9.77 6.88
C THR A 38 -5.71 8.84 6.23
N PHE A 39 -6.08 7.59 5.90
CA PHE A 39 -5.25 6.62 5.19
C PHE A 39 -5.32 6.75 3.66
N TRP A 40 -5.90 7.83 3.12
CA TRP A 40 -6.07 8.04 1.68
C TRP A 40 -4.75 7.96 0.90
N ALA A 41 -3.69 8.60 1.40
CA ALA A 41 -2.40 8.61 0.72
C ALA A 41 -1.81 7.19 0.61
N GLU A 42 -1.98 6.37 1.65
CA GLU A 42 -1.49 5.00 1.68
C GLU A 42 -2.35 4.04 0.85
N ALA A 43 -3.66 4.23 0.85
CA ALA A 43 -4.57 3.50 -0.02
C ALA A 43 -4.27 3.76 -1.51
N VAL A 44 -4.04 5.02 -1.90
CA VAL A 44 -3.64 5.37 -3.27
C VAL A 44 -2.29 4.75 -3.64
N ASN A 45 -1.31 4.78 -2.73
CA ASN A 45 -0.02 4.15 -2.97
C ASN A 45 -0.14 2.63 -3.16
N THR A 46 -0.94 1.96 -2.33
CA THR A 46 -1.18 0.51 -2.41
C THR A 46 -1.94 0.15 -3.68
N ALA A 47 -2.97 0.91 -4.04
CA ALA A 47 -3.68 0.73 -5.29
C ALA A 47 -2.74 0.87 -6.49
N CYS A 48 -1.88 1.90 -6.53
CA CYS A 48 -0.89 2.08 -7.59
C CYS A 48 0.06 0.88 -7.69
N TYR A 49 0.56 0.41 -6.54
CA TYR A 49 1.45 -0.75 -6.49
C TYR A 49 0.80 -2.03 -7.02
N VAL A 50 -0.44 -2.31 -6.61
CA VAL A 50 -1.20 -3.48 -7.06
C VAL A 50 -1.51 -3.38 -8.56
N LEU A 51 -2.02 -2.23 -9.02
CA LEU A 51 -2.39 -2.04 -10.43
C LEU A 51 -1.17 -2.20 -11.35
N ASN A 52 -0.01 -1.67 -10.97
CA ASN A 52 1.22 -1.80 -11.76
C ASN A 52 1.74 -3.24 -11.89
N ARG A 53 1.30 -4.16 -11.03
CA ARG A 53 1.83 -5.53 -10.94
C ARG A 53 0.80 -6.61 -11.27
N ALA A 54 -0.48 -6.32 -11.13
CA ALA A 54 -1.55 -7.26 -11.38
C ALA A 54 -2.28 -6.97 -12.70
N LEU A 55 -2.34 -5.69 -13.14
CA LEU A 55 -2.99 -5.38 -14.40
C LEU A 55 -2.06 -5.66 -15.57
N VAL A 56 -2.51 -6.57 -16.43
CA VAL A 56 -1.83 -6.90 -17.67
C VAL A 56 -2.29 -5.95 -18.77
N THR A 57 -1.34 -5.31 -19.43
CA THR A 57 -1.62 -4.50 -20.61
C THR A 57 -1.95 -5.43 -21.79
N LYS A 58 -3.12 -5.22 -22.41
CA LYS A 58 -3.61 -6.08 -23.51
C LYS A 58 -2.68 -6.09 -24.73
N SER A 59 -1.95 -5.00 -24.95
CA SER A 59 -1.06 -4.85 -26.12
C SER A 59 0.20 -5.71 -26.04
N HIS A 60 0.73 -5.96 -24.85
CA HIS A 60 2.00 -6.66 -24.66
C HIS A 60 1.87 -7.96 -23.87
N ASN A 61 0.68 -8.27 -23.34
CA ASN A 61 0.45 -9.37 -22.39
C ASN A 61 1.43 -9.37 -21.21
N LYS A 62 1.84 -8.17 -20.79
CA LYS A 62 2.75 -7.92 -19.67
C LYS A 62 2.21 -6.84 -18.76
N THR A 63 2.58 -6.92 -17.50
CA THR A 63 2.25 -5.90 -16.49
C THR A 63 3.14 -4.66 -16.67
N PRO A 64 2.70 -3.45 -16.27
CA PRO A 64 3.55 -2.27 -16.28
C PRO A 64 4.89 -2.48 -15.58
N TYR A 65 4.91 -3.23 -14.47
CA TYR A 65 6.12 -3.61 -13.76
C TYR A 65 7.07 -4.46 -14.63
N GLU A 66 6.56 -5.46 -15.36
CA GLU A 66 7.37 -6.28 -16.27
C GLU A 66 7.92 -5.47 -17.45
N LEU A 67 7.12 -4.54 -17.97
CA LEU A 67 7.55 -3.67 -19.07
C LEU A 67 8.68 -2.74 -18.64
N LEU A 68 8.62 -2.22 -17.41
CA LEU A 68 9.62 -1.29 -16.90
C LEU A 68 10.88 -2.00 -16.37
N ASN A 69 10.71 -3.09 -15.63
CA ASN A 69 11.80 -3.73 -14.89
C ASN A 69 12.32 -5.01 -15.56
N GLY A 70 11.64 -5.51 -16.60
CA GLY A 70 12.01 -6.76 -17.29
C GLY A 70 11.88 -8.03 -16.44
N LYS A 71 11.22 -7.94 -15.27
CA LYS A 71 11.07 -9.03 -14.30
C LYS A 71 9.60 -9.24 -13.97
N THR A 72 9.20 -10.51 -13.84
CA THR A 72 7.86 -10.86 -13.37
C THR A 72 7.71 -10.50 -11.90
N PRO A 73 6.64 -9.77 -11.51
CA PRO A 73 6.43 -9.40 -10.12
C PRO A 73 6.09 -10.64 -9.29
N ARG A 74 6.67 -10.76 -8.11
CA ARG A 74 6.26 -11.76 -7.12
C ARG A 74 5.02 -11.26 -6.41
N LEU A 75 3.93 -12.02 -6.47
CA LEU A 75 2.64 -11.64 -5.86
C LEU A 75 2.33 -12.40 -4.56
N ASP A 76 3.09 -13.46 -4.25
CA ASP A 76 2.86 -14.35 -3.09
C ASP A 76 2.84 -13.63 -1.73
N PHE A 77 3.49 -12.47 -1.69
CA PHE A 77 3.62 -11.65 -0.49
C PHE A 77 2.56 -10.57 -0.36
N MET A 78 1.71 -10.35 -1.36
CA MET A 78 0.65 -9.36 -1.26
C MET A 78 -0.33 -9.76 -0.17
N ARG A 79 -0.75 -8.78 0.63
CA ARG A 79 -1.77 -8.94 1.65
C ARG A 79 -2.86 -7.88 1.44
N PRO A 80 -4.10 -8.15 1.88
CA PRO A 80 -5.16 -7.16 1.80
C PRO A 80 -4.79 -5.88 2.57
N PHE A 81 -5.07 -4.73 1.96
CA PHE A 81 -4.92 -3.44 2.62
C PHE A 81 -5.84 -3.39 3.85
N GLY A 82 -5.33 -2.87 4.96
CA GLY A 82 -6.05 -2.78 6.23
C GLY A 82 -6.25 -4.10 6.96
N CYS A 83 -5.57 -5.17 6.54
CA CYS A 83 -5.57 -6.42 7.29
C CYS A 83 -5.02 -6.22 8.71
N LEU A 84 -5.69 -6.81 9.70
CA LEU A 84 -5.25 -6.79 11.09
C LEU A 84 -3.97 -7.61 11.23
N VAL A 85 -2.96 -7.01 11.85
CA VAL A 85 -1.64 -7.61 12.04
C VAL A 85 -1.22 -7.47 13.49
N THR A 86 -0.56 -8.50 14.01
CA THR A 86 0.12 -8.47 15.31
C THR A 86 1.59 -8.13 15.11
N ILE A 87 2.02 -7.05 15.72
CA ILE A 87 3.36 -6.51 15.67
C ILE A 87 4.10 -6.96 16.92
N LEU A 88 5.10 -7.81 16.76
CA LEU A 88 5.97 -8.20 17.87
C LEU A 88 6.92 -7.03 18.20
N ASN A 89 6.82 -6.49 19.40
CA ASN A 89 7.74 -5.49 19.92
C ASN A 89 9.04 -6.19 20.35
N THR A 90 10.10 -5.97 19.56
CA THR A 90 11.45 -6.48 19.84
C THR A 90 12.41 -5.38 20.27
N LEU A 91 11.95 -4.12 20.34
CA LEU A 91 12.80 -2.96 20.55
C LEU A 91 12.79 -2.49 22.01
N ASP A 92 11.65 -2.58 22.68
CA ASP A 92 11.54 -2.16 24.07
C ASP A 92 11.94 -3.31 25.01
N PRO A 93 12.78 -3.04 26.05
CA PRO A 93 13.06 -4.01 27.10
C PRO A 93 11.81 -4.17 27.97
N LEU A 94 10.92 -5.05 27.52
CA LEU A 94 9.68 -5.40 28.20
C LEU A 94 9.96 -6.26 29.43
N GLY A 95 9.23 -6.01 30.51
CA GLY A 95 9.25 -6.86 31.70
C GLY A 95 8.79 -8.29 31.39
N LYS A 96 9.18 -9.28 32.21
CA LYS A 96 8.89 -10.72 32.01
C LYS A 96 7.40 -11.05 31.76
N PHE A 97 6.49 -10.17 32.16
CA PHE A 97 5.04 -10.33 32.07
C PHE A 97 4.33 -9.25 31.26
N GLU A 98 5.07 -8.35 30.59
CA GLU A 98 4.46 -7.33 29.74
C GLU A 98 4.12 -7.91 28.37
N GLY A 99 3.01 -7.44 27.79
CA GLY A 99 2.59 -7.84 26.46
C GLY A 99 3.62 -7.38 25.42
N ASN A 100 4.18 -8.32 24.67
CA ASN A 100 5.16 -8.05 23.62
C ASN A 100 4.55 -7.91 22.23
N ALA A 101 3.22 -7.89 22.13
CA ALA A 101 2.51 -7.82 20.86
C ALA A 101 1.56 -6.62 20.85
N ASP A 102 1.75 -5.75 19.84
CA ASP A 102 0.86 -4.65 19.52
C ASP A 102 -0.04 -5.05 18.35
N GLU A 103 -1.27 -4.54 18.34
CA GLU A 103 -2.16 -4.71 17.19
C GLU A 103 -1.99 -3.53 16.23
N GLY A 104 -2.12 -3.79 14.93
CA GLY A 104 -2.03 -2.77 13.91
C GLY A 104 -2.74 -3.16 12.62
N PHE A 105 -2.70 -2.25 11.66
CA PHE A 105 -3.19 -2.47 10.31
C PHE A 105 -2.04 -2.47 9.33
N LEU A 106 -2.12 -3.34 8.32
CA LEU A 106 -1.23 -3.28 7.18
C LEU A 106 -1.66 -2.16 6.23
N VAL A 107 -0.75 -1.23 5.94
CA VAL A 107 -1.09 0.01 5.22
C VAL A 107 -0.27 0.16 3.92
N ARG A 108 0.87 -0.53 3.80
CA ARG A 108 1.65 -0.56 2.56
C ARG A 108 2.41 -1.88 2.44
N ASP A 109 2.36 -2.48 1.25
CA ASP A 109 3.26 -3.56 0.86
C ASP A 109 4.28 -3.06 -0.18
N LEU A 110 5.55 -3.20 0.12
CA LEU A 110 6.67 -3.14 -0.81
C LEU A 110 7.34 -4.52 -0.83
N ASP A 111 7.97 -4.89 -1.94
CA ASP A 111 8.61 -6.20 -2.17
C ASP A 111 9.33 -6.78 -0.93
N GLU A 112 10.00 -5.90 -0.19
CA GLU A 112 10.85 -6.23 0.96
C GLU A 112 10.37 -5.60 2.27
N PHE A 113 9.35 -4.72 2.24
CA PHE A 113 8.92 -3.96 3.40
C PHE A 113 7.40 -3.87 3.50
N CYS A 114 6.85 -4.39 4.58
CA CYS A 114 5.48 -4.09 4.99
C CYS A 114 5.51 -2.88 5.93
N GLU A 115 4.69 -1.86 5.65
CA GLU A 115 4.45 -0.76 6.58
C GLU A 115 3.16 -1.05 7.34
N MET A 116 3.28 -1.13 8.67
CA MET A 116 2.17 -1.35 9.57
C MET A 116 1.96 -0.12 10.44
N LYS A 117 0.70 0.16 10.79
CA LYS A 117 0.32 1.24 11.70
C LYS A 117 -0.38 0.63 12.91
N GLY A 118 0.23 0.75 14.10
CA GLY A 118 -0.33 0.26 15.35
C GLY A 118 -1.59 1.00 15.81
N ILE A 119 -2.42 0.31 16.59
CA ILE A 119 -3.60 0.84 17.28
C ILE A 119 -3.15 1.17 18.71
N LYS A 120 -2.83 2.43 19.02
CA LYS A 120 -2.59 2.80 20.43
C LYS A 120 -3.92 2.77 21.18
N ARG A 121 -4.03 1.92 22.20
CA ARG A 121 -5.15 1.93 23.15
C ARG A 121 -5.17 3.31 23.85
N ASN A 122 -6.25 4.08 23.70
CA ASN A 122 -6.59 5.30 24.45
C ASN A 122 -5.99 6.68 24.10
N ILE A 123 -5.65 7.01 22.84
CA ILE A 123 -5.48 8.43 22.47
C ILE A 123 -6.14 8.68 21.11
N ALA A 124 -6.88 9.79 21.00
CA ALA A 124 -7.32 10.36 19.74
C ALA A 124 -6.18 10.27 18.71
N MET A 125 -6.50 9.94 17.45
CA MET A 125 -5.54 9.93 16.35
C MET A 125 -4.92 11.34 16.22
N PRO A 126 -3.68 11.53 16.65
CA PRO A 126 -2.67 11.94 15.68
C PRO A 126 -1.34 11.20 15.86
N GLU A 127 -0.66 11.00 14.73
CA GLU A 127 0.76 10.66 14.63
C GLU A 127 1.20 9.27 15.13
N LEU A 128 0.98 8.26 14.27
CA LEU A 128 1.78 7.03 14.31
C LEU A 128 2.94 7.11 13.33
N HIS A 129 4.05 7.67 13.79
CA HIS A 129 5.34 7.65 13.08
C HIS A 129 6.26 6.52 13.57
N SER A 130 5.72 5.39 14.03
CA SER A 130 6.51 4.16 14.16
C SER A 130 6.51 3.41 12.84
N LYS A 131 7.49 3.71 11.98
CA LYS A 131 7.82 2.87 10.83
C LYS A 131 8.48 1.59 11.34
N MET A 132 7.70 0.61 11.79
CA MET A 132 8.26 -0.71 12.05
C MET A 132 8.46 -1.42 10.71
N LYS A 133 9.71 -1.43 10.25
CA LYS A 133 10.16 -2.25 9.13
C LYS A 133 10.34 -3.68 9.63
N LEU A 134 9.41 -4.57 9.32
CA LEU A 134 9.72 -6.00 9.37
C LEU A 134 10.64 -6.29 8.19
N GLN A 135 11.96 -6.40 8.44
CA GLN A 135 12.86 -7.07 7.51
C GLN A 135 12.49 -8.55 7.52
N LYS A 136 12.08 -9.08 6.36
CA LYS A 136 11.88 -10.53 6.20
C LYS A 136 13.24 -11.21 6.38
N LYS A 137 13.37 -12.08 7.38
CA LYS A 137 14.46 -13.05 7.45
C LYS A 137 14.30 -14.05 6.31
N GLU A 138 15.41 -14.36 5.65
CA GLU A 138 15.57 -15.39 4.62
C GLU A 138 15.06 -16.77 5.08
#